data_AF-A0A9W6YBT8-F1
#
_entry.id   AF-A0A9W6YBT8-F1
#
_cell.length_a   1.000
_cell.length_b   1.000
_cell.length_c   1.000
_cell.angle_alpha   90.00
_cell.angle_beta   90.00
_cell.angle_gamma   90.00
#
_symmetry.space_group_name_H-M   'P 1'
#
loop_
_entity.id
_entity.type
_entity.pdbx_description
1 polymer ?
#
loop_
_entity_poly.entity_id
_entity_poly.type
_entity_poly.pdbx_seq_one_letter_code
_entity_poly.pdbx_strand_id
1 'polypeptide(L)'
;MLEVAGRIERPISAYLQAKVGFAGILEVPPRYTYVCQPADISWNKPLKARLRAQWIECLRSQLVEYRAGEIRRKKQQVQLQHEIDRARKELVQKKADIEVERLRALLTEEPFVLTPPNRVDITEWISTSWGDLSIETIVSGFAKVGILTYTRVAEAMPTDDAAS
;
A
#
# COMPACT_ATOMS: atom_id res chain seq x y z
N MET A 1 17.64 -28.97 0.90
CA MET A 1 16.79 -27.80 0.54
C MET A 1 15.95 -28.01 -0.74
N LEU A 2 16.35 -28.88 -1.68
CA LEU A 2 15.55 -29.22 -2.87
C LEU A 2 14.29 -30.06 -2.59
N GLU A 3 14.29 -30.86 -1.53
CA GLU A 3 13.16 -31.77 -1.21
C GLU A 3 11.88 -31.07 -0.70
N VAL A 4 11.99 -29.88 -0.11
CA VAL A 4 10.83 -29.19 0.48
C VAL A 4 10.00 -28.47 -0.60
N ALA A 5 10.65 -27.99 -1.66
CA ALA A 5 9.98 -27.35 -2.80
C ALA A 5 9.04 -28.31 -3.54
N GLY A 6 9.51 -29.53 -3.82
CA GLY A 6 8.72 -30.56 -4.52
C GLY A 6 7.52 -31.14 -3.75
N ARG A 7 7.34 -30.77 -2.46
CA ARG A 7 6.23 -31.25 -1.63
C ARG A 7 4.99 -30.34 -1.67
N ILE A 8 5.17 -29.04 -1.92
CA ILE A 8 4.07 -28.04 -2.00
C ILE A 8 3.66 -27.78 -3.45
N GLU A 9 4.57 -27.95 -4.41
CA GLU A 9 4.29 -27.71 -5.83
C GLU A 9 3.30 -28.72 -6.43
N ARG A 10 3.36 -29.99 -6.01
CA ARG A 10 2.52 -31.07 -6.57
C ARG A 10 1.01 -30.85 -6.34
N PRO A 11 0.54 -30.52 -5.12
CA PRO A 11 -0.88 -30.23 -4.88
C PRO A 11 -1.41 -29.02 -5.68
N ILE A 12 -0.63 -27.94 -5.77
CA ILE A 12 -1.06 -26.71 -6.44
C ILE A 12 -1.10 -26.90 -7.95
N SER A 13 -0.08 -27.52 -8.53
CA SER A 13 -0.01 -27.79 -9.97
C SER A 13 -1.17 -28.70 -10.42
N ALA A 14 -1.44 -29.79 -9.67
CA ALA A 14 -2.56 -30.68 -9.95
C ALA A 14 -3.92 -29.97 -9.85
N TYR A 15 -4.10 -29.10 -8.85
CA TYR A 15 -5.30 -28.29 -8.72
C TYR A 15 -5.46 -27.30 -9.89
N LEU A 16 -4.41 -26.58 -10.25
CA LEU A 16 -4.43 -25.60 -11.34
C LEU A 16 -4.67 -26.28 -12.69
N GLN A 17 -4.08 -27.45 -12.92
CA GLN A 17 -4.30 -28.20 -14.15
C GLN A 17 -5.75 -28.70 -14.25
N ALA A 18 -6.29 -29.25 -13.16
CA ALA A 18 -7.66 -29.75 -13.11
C ALA A 18 -8.74 -28.66 -13.16
N LYS A 19 -8.47 -27.45 -12.64
CA LYS A 19 -9.46 -26.37 -12.52
C LYS A 19 -9.37 -25.29 -13.58
N VAL A 20 -8.16 -24.99 -14.06
CA VAL A 20 -7.94 -23.84 -14.97
C VAL A 20 -7.09 -24.20 -16.20
N GLY A 21 -6.88 -25.49 -16.48
CA GLY A 21 -6.15 -25.93 -17.69
C GLY A 21 -4.70 -25.45 -17.73
N PHE A 22 -4.07 -25.33 -16.56
CA PHE A 22 -2.72 -24.81 -16.43
C PHE A 22 -1.70 -25.62 -17.24
N ALA A 23 -1.04 -24.96 -18.20
CA ALA A 23 -0.14 -25.60 -19.15
C ALA A 23 1.29 -25.81 -18.62
N GLY A 24 1.68 -25.17 -17.51
CA GLY A 24 3.00 -25.33 -16.89
C GLY A 24 3.58 -24.03 -16.33
N ILE A 25 4.59 -24.16 -15.46
CA ILE A 25 5.30 -23.05 -14.81
C ILE A 25 6.46 -22.61 -15.70
N LEU A 26 6.64 -21.30 -15.88
CA LEU A 26 7.87 -20.74 -16.44
C LEU A 26 8.87 -20.54 -15.31
N GLU A 27 10.03 -21.20 -15.40
CA GLU A 27 11.08 -21.01 -14.40
C GLU A 27 11.64 -19.60 -14.45
N VAL A 28 11.75 -18.99 -13.27
CA VAL A 28 12.37 -17.68 -13.09
C VAL A 28 13.68 -17.88 -12.35
N PRO A 29 14.83 -17.50 -12.93
CA PRO A 29 16.12 -17.60 -12.26
C PRO A 29 16.11 -16.88 -10.90
N PRO A 30 16.68 -17.49 -9.85
CA PRO A 30 16.78 -16.85 -8.54
C PRO A 30 17.45 -15.48 -8.65
N ARG A 31 16.93 -14.47 -7.94
CA ARG A 31 17.40 -13.06 -7.92
C ARG A 31 17.06 -12.21 -9.17
N TYR A 32 16.40 -12.77 -10.18
CA TYR A 32 16.04 -12.04 -11.42
C TYR A 32 14.53 -11.81 -11.59
N THR A 33 13.73 -12.00 -10.54
CA THR A 33 12.27 -11.81 -10.59
C THR A 33 11.86 -10.45 -11.16
N TYR A 34 12.57 -9.38 -10.79
CA TYR A 34 12.29 -8.02 -11.23
C TYR A 34 12.43 -7.77 -12.74
N VAL A 35 13.17 -8.62 -13.48
CA VAL A 35 13.34 -8.52 -14.95
C VAL A 35 12.69 -9.67 -15.71
N CYS A 36 12.26 -10.73 -15.02
CA CYS A 36 11.67 -11.92 -15.65
C CYS A 36 10.16 -12.01 -15.46
N GLN A 37 9.53 -11.13 -14.65
CA GLN A 37 8.10 -11.16 -14.39
C GLN A 37 7.39 -9.96 -15.04
N PRO A 38 6.36 -10.20 -15.88
CA PRO A 38 5.59 -9.14 -16.53
C PRO A 38 5.07 -8.07 -15.56
N ALA A 39 4.60 -8.53 -14.40
CA ALA A 39 4.07 -7.69 -13.35
C ALA A 39 5.11 -6.68 -12.85
N ASP A 40 6.33 -7.11 -12.54
CA ASP A 40 7.36 -6.22 -12.02
C ASP A 40 7.92 -5.27 -13.08
N ILE A 41 7.99 -5.71 -14.34
CA ILE A 41 8.54 -4.91 -15.44
C ILE A 41 7.58 -3.78 -15.82
N SER A 42 6.28 -4.06 -15.94
CA SER A 42 5.35 -3.10 -16.55
C SER A 42 4.11 -2.75 -15.73
N TRP A 43 3.63 -3.60 -14.83
CA TRP A 43 2.32 -3.37 -14.16
C TRP A 43 2.47 -2.73 -12.78
N ASN A 44 3.38 -3.27 -11.96
CA ASN A 44 3.56 -2.89 -10.56
C ASN A 44 4.01 -1.44 -10.42
N LYS A 45 4.86 -0.94 -11.31
CA LYS A 45 5.30 0.46 -11.28
C LYS A 45 4.12 1.44 -11.44
N PRO A 46 3.35 1.42 -12.53
CA PRO A 46 2.21 2.32 -12.70
C PRO A 46 1.09 2.07 -11.69
N LEU A 47 0.84 0.81 -11.30
CA LEU A 47 -0.14 0.47 -10.27
C LEU A 47 0.23 1.10 -8.92
N LYS A 48 1.46 0.86 -8.44
CA LYS A 48 1.94 1.41 -7.16
C LYS A 48 2.09 2.94 -7.22
N ALA A 49 2.31 3.54 -8.39
CA ALA A 49 2.32 5.00 -8.53
C ALA A 49 0.92 5.58 -8.26
N ARG A 50 -0.12 4.99 -8.83
CA ARG A 50 -1.52 5.41 -8.61
C ARG A 50 -1.97 5.23 -7.16
N LEU A 51 -1.66 4.07 -6.56
CA LEU A 51 -1.96 3.84 -5.14
C LEU A 51 -1.28 4.88 -4.23
N ARG A 52 -0.05 5.28 -4.54
CA ARG A 52 0.62 6.37 -3.81
C ARG A 52 -0.06 7.72 -4.01
N ALA A 53 -0.56 8.01 -5.21
CA ALA A 53 -1.30 9.24 -5.47
C ALA A 53 -2.60 9.30 -4.64
N GLN A 54 -3.36 8.21 -4.60
CA GLN A 54 -4.56 8.09 -3.75
C GLN A 54 -4.23 8.28 -2.27
N TRP A 55 -3.14 7.66 -1.81
CA TRP A 55 -2.68 7.84 -0.44
C TRP A 55 -2.30 9.29 -0.11
N ILE A 56 -1.56 9.96 -1.00
CA ILE A 56 -1.20 11.38 -0.83
C ILE A 56 -2.46 12.26 -0.76
N GLU A 57 -3.47 11.98 -1.58
CA GLU A 57 -4.71 12.76 -1.56
C GLU A 57 -5.49 12.55 -0.26
N CYS A 58 -5.57 11.32 0.23
CA CYS A 58 -6.14 11.03 1.55
C CYS A 58 -5.44 11.83 2.67
N LEU A 59 -4.10 11.87 2.66
CA LEU A 59 -3.32 12.65 3.62
C LEU A 59 -3.60 14.16 3.53
N ARG A 60 -3.72 14.68 2.31
CA ARG A 60 -4.03 16.10 2.07
C ARG A 60 -5.41 16.46 2.60
N SER A 61 -6.42 15.64 2.33
CA SER A 61 -7.78 15.86 2.83
C SER A 61 -7.82 15.90 4.36
N GLN A 62 -7.13 14.98 5.04
CA GLN A 62 -7.04 14.99 6.50
C GLN A 62 -6.37 16.25 7.05
N LEU A 63 -5.34 16.75 6.36
CA LEU A 63 -4.67 17.98 6.78
C LEU A 63 -5.55 19.22 6.58
N VAL A 64 -6.35 19.26 5.53
CA VAL A 64 -7.33 20.33 5.28
C VAL A 64 -8.38 20.34 6.41
N GLU A 65 -8.96 19.18 6.73
CA GLU A 65 -9.93 19.04 7.83
C GLU A 65 -9.34 19.49 9.17
N TYR A 66 -8.12 19.06 9.48
CA TYR A 66 -7.43 19.50 10.70
C TYR A 66 -7.24 21.02 10.75
N ARG A 67 -6.84 21.63 9.63
CA ARG A 67 -6.64 23.08 9.51
C ARG A 67 -7.95 23.87 9.60
N ALA A 68 -9.10 23.30 9.24
CA ALA A 68 -10.39 23.97 9.38
C ALA A 68 -10.67 24.40 10.84
N GLY A 69 -10.17 23.64 11.83
CA GLY A 69 -10.24 23.98 13.25
C GLY A 69 -9.18 24.96 13.76
N GLU A 70 -8.25 25.43 12.93
CA GLU A 70 -7.08 26.20 13.38
C GLU A 70 -7.47 27.55 14.00
N ILE A 71 -8.42 28.26 13.40
CA ILE A 71 -8.90 29.56 13.91
C ILE A 71 -9.51 29.38 15.31
N ARG A 72 -10.29 28.32 15.51
CA ARG A 72 -10.90 27.99 16.80
C ARG A 72 -9.84 27.71 17.87
N ARG A 73 -8.87 26.85 17.56
CA ARG A 73 -7.80 26.48 18.50
C ARG A 73 -6.94 27.70 18.87
N LYS A 74 -6.58 28.54 17.89
CA LYS A 74 -5.87 29.80 18.15
C LYS A 74 -6.66 30.74 19.05
N LYS A 75 -7.98 30.89 18.82
CA LYS A 75 -8.84 31.72 19.67
C LYS A 75 -8.91 31.21 21.11
N GLN A 76 -9.08 29.90 21.29
CA GLN A 76 -9.07 29.26 22.62
C GLN A 76 -7.73 29.48 23.32
N GLN A 77 -6.61 29.33 22.61
CA GLN A 77 -5.27 29.55 23.14
C GLN A 77 -5.06 31.00 23.61
N VAL A 78 -5.48 31.98 22.81
CA VAL A 78 -5.40 33.41 23.18
C VAL A 78 -6.28 33.72 24.38
N GLN A 79 -7.51 33.20 24.41
CA GLN A 79 -8.43 33.41 25.53
C GLN A 79 -7.86 32.83 26.83
N LEU A 80 -7.29 31.64 26.77
CA LEU A 80 -6.69 31.00 27.93
C LEU A 80 -5.43 31.74 28.40
N GLN A 81 -4.60 32.22 27.48
CA GLN A 81 -3.45 33.02 27.83
C GLN A 81 -3.87 34.28 28.61
N HIS A 82 -4.97 34.91 28.19
CA HIS A 82 -5.55 36.03 28.91
C HIS A 82 -6.04 35.64 30.31
N GLU A 83 -6.66 34.47 30.49
CA GLU A 83 -7.07 33.96 31.81
C GLU A 83 -5.88 33.64 32.73
N ILE A 84 -4.80 33.05 32.17
CA ILE A 84 -3.54 32.81 32.87
C ILE A 84 -2.94 34.14 33.36
N ASP A 85 -2.90 35.16 32.50
CA ASP A 85 -2.37 36.47 32.84
C ASP A 85 -3.21 37.16 33.93
N ARG A 86 -4.54 36.97 33.90
CA ARG A 86 -5.46 37.43 34.94
C ARG A 86 -5.21 36.73 36.28
N ALA A 87 -5.13 35.40 36.28
CA ALA A 87 -4.88 34.62 37.48
C ALA A 87 -3.56 35.02 38.16
N ARG A 88 -2.51 35.30 37.37
CA ARG A 88 -1.22 35.79 37.86
C ARG A 88 -1.26 37.19 38.48
N LYS A 89 -2.18 38.05 38.04
CA LYS A 89 -2.35 39.42 38.57
C LYS A 89 -3.19 39.45 39.84
N GLU A 90 -4.24 38.64 39.90
CA GLU A 90 -5.28 38.73 40.93
C GLU A 90 -5.05 37.79 42.12
N LEU A 91 -4.33 36.68 41.92
CA LEU A 91 -4.11 35.67 42.95
C LEU A 91 -2.73 35.77 43.59
N VAL A 92 -2.65 35.44 44.88
CA VAL A 92 -1.37 35.21 45.56
C VAL A 92 -0.61 34.08 44.87
N GLN A 93 0.73 34.20 44.74
CA GLN A 93 1.60 33.31 43.94
C GLN A 93 1.21 31.82 43.97
N LYS A 94 1.08 31.20 45.17
CA LYS A 94 0.73 29.78 45.30
C LYS A 94 -0.65 29.42 44.72
N LYS A 95 -1.64 30.32 44.81
CA LYS A 95 -2.97 30.13 44.22
C LYS A 95 -2.96 30.38 42.71
N ALA A 96 -2.16 31.34 42.24
CA ALA A 96 -1.96 31.59 40.83
C ALA A 96 -1.37 30.35 40.13
N ASP A 97 -0.35 29.71 40.72
CA ASP A 97 0.30 28.55 40.13
C ASP A 97 -0.65 27.34 39.99
N ILE A 98 -1.49 27.09 41.01
CA ILE A 98 -2.52 26.04 40.95
C ILE A 98 -3.53 26.31 39.84
N GLU A 99 -4.01 27.55 39.73
CA GLU A 99 -5.01 27.91 38.72
C GLU A 99 -4.43 27.88 37.31
N VAL A 100 -3.18 28.32 37.12
CA VAL A 100 -2.49 28.23 35.82
C VAL A 100 -2.33 26.78 35.39
N GLU A 101 -2.00 25.87 36.31
CA GLU A 101 -1.88 24.44 35.99
C GLU A 101 -3.23 23.85 35.60
N ARG A 102 -4.30 24.22 36.31
CA ARG A 102 -5.68 23.84 35.95
C ARG A 102 -6.08 24.34 34.56
N LEU A 103 -5.81 25.62 34.26
CA LEU A 103 -6.11 26.24 32.97
C LEU A 103 -5.34 25.54 31.84
N ARG A 104 -4.08 25.20 32.05
CA ARG A 104 -3.28 24.42 31.09
C ARG A 104 -3.81 23.01 30.89
N ALA A 105 -4.24 22.33 31.96
CA ALA A 105 -4.83 20.99 31.86
C ALA A 105 -6.18 20.99 31.10
N LEU A 106 -6.96 22.07 31.20
CA LEU A 106 -8.20 22.25 30.42
C LEU A 106 -7.92 22.45 28.93
N LEU A 107 -6.75 22.98 28.57
CA LEU A 107 -6.28 23.05 27.19
C LEU A 107 -5.60 21.74 26.80
N THR A 108 -6.41 20.71 26.56
CA THR A 108 -5.90 19.57 25.80
C THR A 108 -5.60 20.08 24.39
N GLU A 109 -4.32 20.17 24.02
CA GLU A 109 -3.97 20.40 22.63
C GLU A 109 -4.63 19.29 21.80
N GLU A 110 -5.32 19.67 20.73
CA GLU A 110 -5.87 18.72 19.77
C GLU A 110 -4.81 18.52 18.67
N PRO A 111 -3.85 17.58 18.81
CA PRO A 111 -2.85 17.34 17.79
C PRO A 111 -3.50 16.77 16.54
N PHE A 112 -2.80 16.92 15.41
CA PHE A 112 -3.15 16.19 14.21
C PHE A 112 -2.97 14.69 14.45
N VAL A 113 -4.07 13.93 14.35
CA VAL A 113 -4.05 12.46 14.42
C VAL A 113 -4.30 11.91 13.03
N LEU A 114 -3.31 11.21 12.50
CA LEU A 114 -3.43 10.55 11.21
C LEU A 114 -4.42 9.39 11.30
N THR A 115 -5.42 9.38 10.42
CA THR A 115 -6.37 8.29 10.28
C THR A 115 -5.97 7.42 9.08
N PRO A 116 -5.74 6.11 9.26
CA PRO A 116 -5.48 5.23 8.14
C PRO A 116 -6.75 5.04 7.29
N PRO A 117 -6.62 4.79 5.97
CA PRO A 117 -7.76 4.49 5.12
C PRO A 117 -8.32 3.12 5.50
N ASN A 118 -9.63 2.97 5.38
CA ASN A 118 -10.29 1.72 5.75
C ASN A 118 -10.19 0.69 4.58
N ARG A 119 -10.66 -0.54 4.83
CA ARG A 119 -10.60 -1.61 3.82
C ARG A 119 -11.38 -1.29 2.54
N VAL A 120 -12.52 -0.61 2.66
CA VAL A 120 -13.35 -0.21 1.51
C VAL A 120 -12.57 0.76 0.64
N ASP A 121 -11.98 1.80 1.23
CA ASP A 121 -11.16 2.79 0.52
C ASP A 121 -10.01 2.11 -0.24
N ILE A 122 -9.25 1.24 0.44
CA ILE A 122 -8.12 0.53 -0.17
C ILE A 122 -8.59 -0.38 -1.32
N THR A 123 -9.72 -1.06 -1.16
CA THR A 123 -10.27 -1.95 -2.20
C THR A 123 -10.69 -1.15 -3.43
N GLU A 124 -11.35 -0.01 -3.22
CA GLU A 124 -11.71 0.91 -4.29
C GLU A 124 -10.47 1.46 -5.00
N TRP A 125 -9.44 1.88 -4.27
CA TRP A 125 -8.19 2.37 -4.84
C TRP A 125 -7.48 1.31 -5.68
N ILE A 126 -7.46 0.05 -5.23
CA ILE A 126 -6.90 -1.06 -6.00
C ILE A 126 -7.71 -1.29 -7.28
N SER A 127 -9.03 -1.38 -7.17
CA SER A 127 -9.90 -1.67 -8.32
C SER A 127 -9.80 -0.59 -9.39
N THR A 128 -9.87 0.68 -8.99
CA THR A 128 -9.75 1.83 -9.89
C THR A 128 -8.36 1.90 -10.51
N SER A 129 -7.30 1.80 -9.68
CA SER A 129 -5.92 1.87 -10.18
C SER A 129 -5.56 0.74 -11.14
N TRP A 130 -6.15 -0.45 -10.94
CA TRP A 130 -5.99 -1.58 -11.86
C TRP A 130 -6.77 -1.37 -13.16
N GLY A 131 -8.03 -0.90 -13.07
CA GLY A 131 -8.86 -0.59 -14.23
C GLY A 131 -8.24 0.48 -15.15
N ASP A 132 -7.47 1.40 -14.59
CA ASP A 132 -6.76 2.45 -15.33
C ASP A 132 -5.46 1.99 -16.02
N LEU A 133 -5.04 0.73 -15.82
CA LEU A 133 -3.91 0.18 -16.57
C LEU A 133 -4.33 -0.08 -18.01
N SER A 134 -3.61 0.51 -18.96
CA SER A 134 -3.88 0.26 -20.38
C SER A 134 -3.57 -1.19 -20.74
N ILE A 135 -4.33 -1.74 -21.68
CA ILE A 135 -4.06 -3.06 -22.27
C ILE A 135 -2.62 -3.11 -22.79
N GLU A 136 -2.13 -2.02 -23.40
CA GLU A 136 -0.74 -1.89 -23.86
C GLU A 136 0.28 -2.05 -22.72
N THR A 137 0.02 -1.48 -21.53
CA THR A 137 0.87 -1.66 -20.35
C THR A 137 0.90 -3.14 -19.94
N ILE A 138 -0.25 -3.82 -20.00
CA ILE A 138 -0.34 -5.23 -19.69
C ILE A 138 0.46 -6.07 -20.70
N VAL A 139 0.17 -5.88 -21.98
CA VAL A 139 0.78 -6.61 -23.12
C VAL A 139 2.28 -6.38 -23.18
N SER A 140 2.76 -5.15 -23.00
CA SER A 140 4.19 -4.84 -23.01
C SER A 140 4.96 -5.56 -21.90
N GLY A 141 4.33 -5.84 -20.76
CA GLY A 141 4.90 -6.67 -19.70
C GLY A 141 5.21 -8.08 -20.20
N PHE A 142 4.26 -8.72 -20.88
CA PHE A 142 4.43 -10.05 -21.46
C PHE A 142 5.41 -10.06 -22.65
N ALA A 143 5.38 -9.00 -23.47
CA ALA A 143 6.30 -8.86 -24.61
C ALA A 143 7.76 -8.78 -24.15
N LYS A 144 8.04 -7.96 -23.12
CA LYS A 144 9.41 -7.73 -22.61
C LYS A 144 10.05 -8.96 -21.98
N VAL A 145 9.26 -9.89 -21.46
CA VAL A 145 9.75 -11.18 -20.96
C VAL A 145 9.82 -12.26 -22.04
N GLY A 146 9.45 -11.95 -23.28
CA GLY A 146 9.50 -12.88 -24.41
C GLY A 146 8.42 -13.97 -24.39
N ILE A 147 7.41 -13.89 -23.49
CA ILE A 147 6.36 -14.91 -23.37
C ILE A 147 5.44 -14.91 -24.59
N LEU A 148 5.16 -13.75 -25.20
CA LEU A 148 4.28 -13.66 -26.37
C LEU A 148 4.87 -14.35 -27.62
N THR A 149 6.19 -14.47 -27.68
CA THR A 149 6.94 -15.12 -28.77
C THR A 149 7.39 -16.53 -28.41
N TYR A 150 7.08 -17.00 -27.19
CA TYR A 150 7.51 -18.30 -26.70
C TYR A 150 6.62 -19.41 -27.27
N THR A 151 7.01 -19.95 -28.42
CA THR A 151 6.51 -21.24 -28.90
C THR A 151 7.26 -22.33 -28.14
N ARG A 152 6.56 -23.14 -27.34
CA ARG A 152 7.15 -24.39 -26.85
C ARG A 152 7.49 -25.24 -28.07
N VAL A 153 8.77 -25.42 -28.35
CA VAL A 153 9.20 -26.50 -29.23
C VAL A 153 8.77 -27.77 -28.50
N ALA A 154 7.74 -28.43 -29.00
CA ALA A 154 7.38 -29.76 -28.53
C ALA A 154 8.55 -30.66 -28.94
N GLU A 155 9.53 -30.84 -28.05
CA GLU A 155 10.53 -31.89 -28.23
C GLU A 155 9.75 -33.21 -28.24
N ALA A 156 9.63 -33.80 -29.43
CA ALA A 156 9.09 -35.13 -29.60
C ALA A 156 9.93 -36.06 -28.73
N MET A 157 9.28 -36.71 -27.76
CA MET A 157 9.93 -37.78 -27.00
C MET A 157 10.50 -38.80 -27.99
N PRO A 158 11.78 -39.22 -27.85
CA PRO A 158 12.29 -40.31 -28.65
C PRO A 158 11.45 -41.54 -28.36
N THR A 159 10.75 -42.06 -29.37
CA THR A 159 10.15 -43.39 -29.31
C THR A 159 11.30 -44.39 -29.36
N ASP A 160 11.50 -45.08 -28.24
CA ASP A 160 12.45 -46.18 -28.09
C ASP A 160 12.01 -47.36 -28.98
N ASP A 161 12.29 -47.28 -30.28
CA ASP A 161 12.17 -48.38 -31.22
C ASP A 161 13.56 -48.70 -31.79
N ALA A 162 14.42 -49.29 -30.96
CA ALA A 162 15.62 -49.99 -31.42
C ALA A 162 16.11 -51.01 -30.37
N ALA A 163 15.34 -52.08 -30.18
CA ALA A 163 15.88 -53.34 -29.69
C ALA A 163 15.33 -54.46 -30.58
N SER A 164 16.06 -54.73 -31.67
CA SER A 164 16.07 -56.04 -32.35
C SER A 164 17.22 -56.87 -31.80
#